data_AF-A0A8J7D6F6-F1
#
_entry.id   AF-A0A8J7D6F6-F1
#
_cell.length_a   1.000
_cell.length_b   1.000
_cell.length_c   1.000
_cell.angle_alpha   90.00
_cell.angle_beta   90.00
_cell.angle_gamma   90.00
#
_symmetry.space_group_name_H-M   'P 1'
#
loop_
_entity.id
_entity.type
_entity.pdbx_description
1 polymer ?
#
loop_
_entity_poly.entity_id
_entity_poly.type
_entity_poly.pdbx_seq_one_letter_code
_entity_poly.pdbx_strand_id
1 'polypeptide(L)'
;MKWINHQIVTGFVVAAATDDALLTASAIVGSVIPDRVEGSPPRDSSAYWKWRSRHRTWSHYPLIYLALIGAAHFAKDYFPDATLALNLATGALVGALLHIAEDALCGKVPVFTPHRKHGLKLFKVGSWREYFVAALIIAACLFARFGNVDLLRSYFP
;
A
#
# COMPACT_ATOMS: atom_id res chain seq x y z
N MET A 1 0.17 -9.30 -2.17
CA MET A 1 -0.71 -9.31 -3.36
C MET A 1 0.18 -9.41 -4.60
N LYS A 2 -0.35 -9.49 -5.84
CA LYS A 2 0.47 -9.22 -7.03
C LYS A 2 0.83 -7.73 -7.06
N TRP A 3 2.01 -7.39 -7.59
CA TRP A 3 2.47 -5.99 -7.68
C TRP A 3 1.50 -5.09 -8.42
N ILE A 4 0.97 -5.56 -9.56
CA ILE A 4 -0.02 -4.79 -10.32
C ILE A 4 -1.29 -4.51 -9.53
N ASN A 5 -1.70 -5.47 -8.70
CA ASN A 5 -2.88 -5.28 -7.85
C ASN A 5 -2.55 -4.27 -6.74
N HIS A 6 -1.34 -4.31 -6.16
CA HIS A 6 -0.92 -3.31 -5.17
C HIS A 6 -0.98 -1.90 -5.74
N GLN A 7 -0.39 -1.73 -6.93
CA GLN A 7 -0.39 -0.46 -7.66
C GLN A 7 -1.80 0.06 -7.92
N ILE A 8 -2.70 -0.79 -8.44
CA ILE A 8 -4.07 -0.39 -8.76
C ILE A 8 -4.84 -0.02 -7.48
N VAL A 9 -4.84 -0.89 -6.47
CA VAL A 9 -5.59 -0.66 -5.22
C VAL A 9 -5.08 0.58 -4.51
N THR A 10 -3.76 0.72 -4.33
CA THR A 10 -3.14 1.91 -3.76
C THR A 10 -3.52 3.17 -4.53
N GLY A 11 -3.49 3.13 -5.87
CA GLY A 11 -3.88 4.26 -6.72
C GLY A 11 -5.31 4.72 -6.48
N PHE A 12 -6.27 3.79 -6.45
CA PHE A 12 -7.68 4.12 -6.18
C PHE A 12 -7.90 4.62 -4.75
N VAL A 13 -7.22 4.05 -3.76
CA VAL A 13 -7.31 4.49 -2.37
C VAL A 13 -6.82 5.93 -2.22
N VAL A 14 -5.64 6.25 -2.76
CA VAL A 14 -5.07 7.60 -2.66
C VAL A 14 -5.91 8.60 -3.48
N ALA A 15 -6.26 8.28 -4.71
CA ALA A 15 -7.07 9.16 -5.55
C ALA A 15 -8.42 9.50 -4.91
N ALA A 16 -9.10 8.50 -4.33
CA ALA A 16 -10.38 8.72 -3.65
C ALA A 16 -10.23 9.59 -2.39
N ALA A 17 -9.12 9.43 -1.66
CA ALA A 17 -8.89 10.13 -0.40
C ALA A 17 -8.39 11.58 -0.58
N THR A 18 -7.65 11.88 -1.65
CA THR A 18 -6.91 13.16 -1.75
C THR A 18 -7.25 14.00 -2.97
N ASP A 19 -7.81 13.42 -4.03
CA ASP A 19 -8.00 14.10 -5.32
C ASP A 19 -6.71 14.69 -5.95
N ASP A 20 -5.54 14.20 -5.53
CA ASP A 20 -4.25 14.70 -5.98
C ASP A 20 -3.59 13.69 -6.94
N ALA A 21 -3.47 14.08 -8.21
CA ALA A 21 -2.91 13.23 -9.26
C ALA A 21 -1.42 12.93 -9.06
N LEU A 22 -0.63 13.88 -8.55
CA LEU A 22 0.82 13.70 -8.32
C LEU A 22 1.06 12.81 -7.10
N LEU A 23 0.30 13.00 -6.04
CA LEU A 23 0.33 12.14 -4.86
C LEU A 23 -0.11 10.71 -5.23
N THR A 24 -1.16 10.58 -6.04
CA THR A 24 -1.62 9.29 -6.54
C THR A 24 -0.55 8.58 -7.37
N ALA A 25 0.03 9.27 -8.36
CA ALA A 25 1.06 8.70 -9.22
C ALA A 25 2.30 8.27 -8.41
N SER A 26 2.75 9.10 -7.49
CA SER A 26 3.89 8.78 -6.61
C SER A 26 3.57 7.63 -5.65
N ALA A 27 2.35 7.53 -5.11
CA ALA A 27 1.93 6.39 -4.29
C ALA A 27 1.86 5.08 -5.08
N ILE A 28 1.38 5.11 -6.32
CA ILE A 28 1.42 3.94 -7.22
C ILE A 28 2.85 3.44 -7.39
N VAL A 29 3.81 4.34 -7.65
CA VAL A 29 5.24 3.98 -7.75
C VAL A 29 5.78 3.47 -6.41
N GLY A 30 5.39 4.12 -5.31
CA GLY A 30 5.83 3.78 -3.96
C GLY A 30 5.33 2.43 -3.46
N SER A 31 4.16 1.98 -3.92
CA SER A 31 3.54 0.72 -3.50
C SER A 31 4.44 -0.49 -3.73
N VAL A 32 5.31 -0.49 -4.73
CA VAL A 32 6.19 -1.65 -4.99
C VAL A 32 7.52 -1.60 -4.22
N ILE A 33 7.83 -0.51 -3.53
CA ILE A 33 9.13 -0.32 -2.86
C ILE A 33 9.42 -1.42 -1.82
N PRO A 34 8.51 -1.77 -0.89
CA PRO A 34 8.78 -2.77 0.14
C PRO A 34 9.24 -4.12 -0.44
N ASP A 35 8.55 -4.59 -1.47
CA ASP A 35 8.86 -5.85 -2.15
C ASP A 35 10.12 -5.75 -3.01
N ARG A 36 10.31 -4.63 -3.71
CA ARG A 36 11.46 -4.43 -4.59
C ARG A 36 12.78 -4.42 -3.82
N VAL A 37 12.78 -3.89 -2.59
CA VAL A 37 13.94 -3.94 -1.68
C VAL A 37 14.31 -5.37 -1.28
N GLU A 38 13.34 -6.27 -1.16
CA GLU A 38 13.56 -7.67 -0.79
C GLU A 38 13.91 -8.57 -1.99
N GLY A 39 13.68 -8.08 -3.21
CA GLY A 39 13.98 -8.78 -4.46
C GLY A 39 12.99 -9.90 -4.79
N SER A 40 13.19 -10.52 -5.96
CA SER A 40 12.30 -11.56 -6.46
C SER A 40 12.51 -12.92 -5.76
N PRO A 41 11.45 -13.71 -5.55
CA PRO A 41 11.57 -15.05 -5.00
C PRO A 41 12.46 -15.94 -5.89
N PRO A 42 13.50 -16.60 -5.34
CA PRO A 42 14.34 -17.54 -6.08
C PRO A 42 13.56 -18.75 -6.60
N ARG A 43 14.00 -19.33 -7.72
CA ARG A 43 13.43 -20.57 -8.28
C ARG A 43 13.90 -21.82 -7.55
N ASP A 44 15.09 -21.79 -6.96
CA ASP A 44 15.61 -22.88 -6.14
C ASP A 44 14.86 -22.99 -4.80
N SER A 45 14.51 -24.21 -4.40
CA SER A 45 13.69 -24.46 -3.21
C SER A 45 14.35 -24.03 -1.90
N SER A 46 15.66 -24.27 -1.75
CA SER A 46 16.40 -23.92 -0.53
C SER A 46 16.57 -22.40 -0.41
N ALA A 47 16.88 -21.74 -1.53
CA ALA A 47 16.97 -20.30 -1.62
C ALA A 47 15.60 -19.63 -1.43
N TYR A 48 14.52 -20.24 -1.92
CA TYR A 48 13.16 -19.77 -1.71
C TYR A 48 12.80 -19.70 -0.23
N TRP A 49 13.03 -20.76 0.55
CA TRP A 49 12.70 -20.76 1.97
C TRP A 49 13.56 -19.75 2.75
N LYS A 50 14.84 -19.61 2.38
CA LYS A 50 15.72 -18.59 2.94
C LYS A 50 15.20 -17.17 2.66
N TRP A 51 14.85 -16.86 1.42
CA TRP A 51 14.22 -15.59 1.04
C TRP A 51 12.91 -15.38 1.81
N ARG A 52 12.04 -16.40 1.83
CA ARG A 52 10.71 -16.35 2.45
C ARG A 52 10.75 -16.07 3.95
N SER A 53 11.79 -16.54 4.64
CA SER A 53 12.01 -16.27 6.07
C SER A 53 12.29 -14.79 6.35
N ARG A 54 12.95 -14.10 5.41
CA ARG A 54 13.31 -12.68 5.47
C ARG A 54 12.26 -11.77 4.85
N HIS A 55 11.46 -12.30 3.94
CA HIS A 55 10.36 -11.59 3.29
C HIS A 55 9.38 -11.03 4.33
N ARG A 56 8.97 -9.78 4.14
CA ARG A 56 8.10 -9.01 5.05
C ARG A 56 8.70 -8.85 6.43
N THR A 57 9.91 -8.31 6.49
CA THR A 57 10.55 -7.91 7.75
C THR A 57 10.83 -6.42 7.75
N TRP A 58 12.08 -6.01 7.58
CA TRP A 58 12.49 -4.61 7.71
C TRP A 58 11.87 -3.69 6.66
N SER A 59 11.84 -4.07 5.39
CA SER A 59 11.20 -3.24 4.36
C SER A 59 9.68 -3.19 4.47
N HIS A 60 9.08 -4.05 5.28
CA HIS A 60 7.64 -4.07 5.52
C HIS A 60 7.28 -3.52 6.90
N TYR A 61 8.22 -2.86 7.58
CA TYR A 61 8.01 -2.29 8.89
C TYR A 61 7.42 -0.88 8.79
N PRO A 62 6.13 -0.68 9.10
CA PRO A 62 5.41 0.56 8.80
C PRO A 62 6.00 1.77 9.53
N LEU A 63 6.61 1.57 10.70
CA LEU A 63 7.17 2.66 11.49
C LEU A 63 8.35 3.37 10.80
N ILE A 64 9.09 2.71 9.91
CA ILE A 64 10.13 3.38 9.11
C ILE A 64 9.50 4.39 8.16
N TYR A 65 8.44 4.00 7.46
CA TYR A 65 7.74 4.88 6.52
C TYR A 65 7.03 6.02 7.24
N LEU A 66 6.41 5.76 8.39
CA LEU A 66 5.79 6.80 9.22
C LEU A 66 6.82 7.82 9.72
N ALA A 67 7.99 7.35 10.18
CA ALA A 67 9.08 8.24 10.60
C ALA A 67 9.59 9.10 9.43
N LEU A 68 9.75 8.51 8.24
CA LEU A 68 10.18 9.24 7.04
C LEU A 68 9.12 10.25 6.56
N ILE A 69 7.83 9.94 6.66
CA ILE A 69 6.75 10.89 6.36
C ILE A 69 6.78 12.06 7.36
N GLY A 70 6.93 11.79 8.65
CA GLY A 70 7.07 12.82 9.68
C GLY A 70 8.28 13.72 9.44
N ALA A 71 9.43 13.13 9.09
CA ALA A 71 10.63 13.86 8.74
C ALA A 71 10.44 14.70 7.46
N ALA A 72 9.80 14.15 6.43
CA ALA A 72 9.50 14.88 5.20
C ALA A 72 8.53 16.05 5.44
N HIS A 73 7.56 15.89 6.34
CA HIS A 73 6.67 16.97 6.74
C HIS A 73 7.42 18.09 7.46
N PHE A 74 8.24 17.73 8.47
CA PHE A 74 9.07 18.69 9.19
C PHE A 74 10.07 19.42 8.28
N ALA A 75 10.67 18.72 7.32
CA ALA A 75 11.64 19.30 6.39
C ALA A 75 11.05 20.39 5.49
N LYS A 76 9.74 20.40 5.21
CA LYS A 76 9.11 21.42 4.36
C LYS A 76 9.21 22.83 4.95
N ASP A 77 9.22 22.93 6.27
CA ASP A 77 9.33 24.21 6.98
C ASP A 77 10.73 24.84 6.81
N TYR A 78 11.76 24.02 6.53
CA TYR A 78 13.15 24.46 6.39
C TYR A 78 13.62 24.49 4.93
N PHE A 79 12.96 23.73 4.04
CA PHE A 79 13.34 23.59 2.63
C PHE A 79 12.14 23.83 1.70
N PRO A 80 11.61 25.06 1.62
CA PRO A 80 10.41 25.36 0.83
C PRO A 80 10.59 25.04 -0.66
N ASP A 81 11.78 25.26 -1.21
CA ASP A 81 12.09 24.96 -2.62
C ASP A 81 12.04 23.45 -2.93
N ALA A 82 12.17 22.60 -1.91
CA ALA A 82 12.09 21.15 -2.04
C ALA A 82 10.67 20.60 -1.85
N THR A 83 9.66 21.45 -1.63
CA THR A 83 8.30 21.01 -1.26
C THR A 83 7.69 20.03 -2.24
N LEU A 84 7.86 20.25 -3.55
CA LEU A 84 7.37 19.32 -4.57
C LEU A 84 8.02 17.93 -4.42
N ALA A 85 9.34 17.88 -4.29
CA ALA A 85 10.07 16.64 -4.11
C ALA A 85 9.67 15.93 -2.80
N LEU A 86 9.49 16.68 -1.72
CA LEU A 86 9.03 16.15 -0.43
C LEU A 86 7.58 15.63 -0.49
N ASN A 87 6.70 16.26 -1.27
CA ASN A 87 5.34 15.77 -1.53
C ASN A 87 5.36 14.46 -2.33
N LEU A 88 6.16 14.38 -3.40
CA LEU A 88 6.32 13.15 -4.18
C LEU A 88 6.92 12.01 -3.33
N ALA A 89 7.92 12.33 -2.49
CA ALA A 89 8.47 11.37 -1.53
C ALA A 89 7.40 10.92 -0.53
N THR A 90 6.60 11.85 0.00
CA THR A 90 5.49 11.53 0.91
C THR A 90 4.50 10.59 0.24
N GLY A 91 4.08 10.86 -1.00
CA GLY A 91 3.19 9.98 -1.75
C GLY A 91 3.77 8.58 -1.93
N ALA A 92 5.04 8.47 -2.31
CA ALA A 92 5.72 7.17 -2.41
C ALA A 92 5.77 6.41 -1.08
N LEU A 93 6.01 7.09 0.04
CA LEU A 93 5.99 6.49 1.38
C LEU A 93 4.58 6.05 1.81
N VAL A 94 3.55 6.83 1.47
CA VAL A 94 2.14 6.44 1.66
C VAL A 94 1.81 5.21 0.84
N GLY A 95 2.28 5.14 -0.41
CA GLY A 95 2.14 3.95 -1.24
C GLY A 95 2.76 2.70 -0.61
N ALA A 96 3.97 2.83 -0.05
CA ALA A 96 4.63 1.74 0.66
C ALA A 96 3.85 1.28 1.92
N LEU A 97 3.23 2.22 2.65
CA LEU A 97 2.36 1.89 3.78
C LEU A 97 1.10 1.13 3.34
N LEU A 98 0.48 1.55 2.23
CA LEU A 98 -0.69 0.86 1.68
C LEU A 98 -0.33 -0.54 1.18
N HIS A 99 0.82 -0.73 0.54
CA HIS A 99 1.33 -2.07 0.21
C HIS A 99 1.41 -2.98 1.43
N ILE A 100 1.97 -2.49 2.55
CA ILE A 100 2.07 -3.27 3.80
C ILE A 100 0.68 -3.64 4.33
N ALA A 101 -0.27 -2.70 4.30
CA ALA A 101 -1.65 -2.93 4.73
C ALA A 101 -2.35 -3.98 3.84
N GLU A 102 -2.21 -3.87 2.53
CA GLU A 102 -2.74 -4.83 1.56
C GLU A 102 -2.11 -6.22 1.73
N ASP A 103 -0.81 -6.27 2.03
CA ASP A 103 -0.11 -7.52 2.34
C ASP A 103 -0.54 -8.17 3.65
N ALA A 104 -1.05 -7.39 4.61
CA ALA A 104 -1.67 -7.90 5.83
C ALA A 104 -3.00 -8.62 5.55
N LEU A 105 -3.67 -8.31 4.42
CA LEU A 105 -4.89 -9.01 4.02
C LEU A 105 -4.60 -10.45 3.60
N CYS A 106 -3.50 -10.70 2.88
CA CYS A 106 -3.18 -12.02 2.31
C CYS A 106 -2.05 -12.78 3.03
N GLY A 107 -1.31 -12.12 3.93
CA GLY A 107 -0.18 -12.69 4.63
C GLY A 107 0.01 -12.09 6.02
N LYS A 108 1.24 -12.18 6.54
CA LYS A 108 1.63 -11.54 7.81
C LYS A 108 2.71 -10.50 7.54
N VAL A 109 2.58 -9.34 8.17
CA VAL A 109 3.52 -8.21 8.13
C VAL A 109 3.82 -7.73 9.55
N PRO A 110 4.98 -7.11 9.82
CA PRO A 110 5.26 -6.54 11.13
C PRO A 110 4.38 -5.33 11.42
N VAL A 111 4.04 -5.13 12.70
CA VAL A 111 3.24 -3.97 13.16
C VAL A 111 4.07 -3.14 14.13
N PHE A 112 4.44 -3.72 15.28
CA PHE A 112 5.18 -3.02 16.33
C PHE A 112 6.68 -3.37 16.39
N THR A 113 7.07 -4.53 15.89
CA THR A 113 8.48 -4.92 15.80
C THR A 113 8.70 -5.67 14.48
N PRO A 114 9.88 -5.52 13.84
CA PRO A 114 10.15 -6.13 12.53
C PRO A 114 10.16 -7.67 12.56
N HIS A 115 10.24 -8.27 13.74
CA HIS A 115 10.30 -9.73 13.94
C HIS A 115 8.93 -10.36 14.23
N ARG A 116 7.95 -9.62 14.77
CA ARG A 116 6.61 -10.14 15.11
C ARG A 116 5.58 -9.73 14.07
N LYS A 117 5.08 -10.71 13.31
CA LYS A 117 4.21 -10.48 12.15
C LYS A 117 2.74 -10.84 12.43
N HIS A 118 1.82 -9.99 11.97
CA HIS A 118 0.37 -10.12 12.12
C HIS A 118 -0.32 -9.95 10.76
N GLY A 119 -1.53 -10.49 10.60
CA GLY A 119 -2.32 -10.35 9.39
C GLY A 119 -3.45 -11.39 9.28
N LEU A 120 -4.37 -11.16 8.36
CA LEU A 120 -5.68 -11.84 8.29
C LEU A 120 -5.67 -13.12 7.44
N LYS A 121 -4.80 -13.22 6.42
CA LYS A 121 -4.75 -14.34 5.45
C LYS A 121 -6.10 -14.64 4.76
N LEU A 122 -6.82 -13.61 4.34
CA LEU A 122 -8.12 -13.68 3.65
C LEU A 122 -8.07 -14.49 2.34
N PHE A 123 -6.95 -14.41 1.61
CA PHE A 123 -6.80 -15.09 0.32
C PHE A 123 -5.33 -15.45 0.03
N LYS A 124 -5.14 -16.38 -0.91
CA LYS A 124 -3.82 -16.74 -1.45
C LYS A 124 -3.45 -15.80 -2.60
N VAL A 125 -2.18 -15.40 -2.66
CA VAL A 125 -1.66 -14.56 -3.75
C VAL A 125 -1.86 -15.25 -5.11
N GLY A 126 -2.37 -14.52 -6.09
CA GLY A 126 -2.72 -14.96 -7.44
C GLY A 126 -4.02 -15.75 -7.57
N SER A 127 -4.78 -15.95 -6.48
CA SER A 127 -6.08 -16.61 -6.53
C SER A 127 -7.19 -15.68 -7.03
N TRP A 128 -8.30 -16.22 -7.52
CA TRP A 128 -9.48 -15.41 -7.91
C TRP A 128 -9.99 -14.51 -6.77
N ARG A 129 -9.84 -14.95 -5.51
CA ARG A 129 -10.25 -14.18 -4.32
C ARG A 129 -9.44 -12.89 -4.16
N GLU A 130 -8.18 -12.87 -4.59
CA GLU A 130 -7.37 -11.65 -4.62
C GLU A 130 -8.02 -10.58 -5.51
N TYR A 131 -8.39 -10.98 -6.72
CA TYR A 131 -9.03 -10.09 -7.69
C TYR A 131 -10.41 -9.63 -7.21
N PHE A 132 -11.18 -10.52 -6.58
CA PHE A 132 -12.46 -10.17 -5.99
C PHE A 132 -12.30 -9.13 -4.87
N VAL A 133 -11.37 -9.32 -3.94
CA VAL A 133 -11.11 -8.35 -2.87
C VAL A 133 -10.59 -7.02 -3.42
N ALA A 134 -9.68 -7.03 -4.39
CA ALA A 134 -9.20 -5.82 -5.05
C ALA A 134 -10.36 -5.06 -5.72
N ALA A 135 -11.24 -5.75 -6.45
CA ALA A 135 -12.42 -5.15 -7.07
C ALA A 135 -13.38 -4.54 -6.04
N LEU A 136 -13.59 -5.20 -4.90
CA LEU A 136 -14.41 -4.66 -3.80
C LEU A 136 -13.81 -3.38 -3.22
N ILE A 137 -12.49 -3.33 -3.01
CA ILE A 137 -11.82 -2.12 -2.52
C ILE A 137 -11.96 -0.97 -3.54
N ILE A 138 -11.73 -1.24 -4.82
CA ILE A 138 -11.90 -0.26 -5.90
C ILE A 138 -13.34 0.26 -5.94
N ALA A 139 -14.34 -0.64 -5.88
CA ALA A 139 -15.75 -0.26 -5.86
C ALA A 139 -16.08 0.59 -4.62
N ALA A 140 -15.54 0.25 -3.45
CA ALA A 140 -15.70 1.04 -2.24
C ALA A 140 -15.06 2.44 -2.37
N CYS A 141 -13.88 2.57 -2.99
CA CYS A 141 -13.25 3.85 -3.27
C CYS A 141 -14.09 4.70 -4.24
N LEU A 142 -14.57 4.11 -5.33
CA LEU A 142 -15.45 4.79 -6.29
C LEU A 142 -16.76 5.23 -5.64
N PHE A 143 -17.35 4.37 -4.81
CA PHE A 143 -18.55 4.71 -4.05
C PHE A 143 -18.30 5.82 -3.03
N ALA A 144 -17.18 5.78 -2.30
CA ALA A 144 -16.83 6.85 -1.37
C ALA A 144 -16.60 8.19 -2.09
N ARG A 145 -16.12 8.16 -3.33
CA ARG A 145 -15.80 9.36 -4.11
C ARG A 145 -16.99 9.94 -4.87
N PHE A 146 -17.82 9.08 -5.46
CA PHE A 146 -18.89 9.48 -6.39
C PHE A 146 -20.28 8.98 -6.00
N GLY A 147 -20.36 8.14 -4.97
CA GLY A 147 -21.62 7.58 -4.51
C GLY A 147 -22.53 8.66 -3.93
N ASN A 148 -23.70 8.80 -4.54
CA ASN A 148 -24.76 9.63 -3.99
C ASN A 148 -25.63 8.78 -3.05
N VAL A 149 -25.38 8.91 -1.75
CA VAL A 149 -26.06 8.14 -0.71
C VAL A 149 -27.57 8.44 -0.69
N ASP A 150 -27.96 9.67 -1.04
CA ASP A 150 -29.37 10.07 -1.11
C ASP A 150 -30.08 9.45 -2.31
N LEU A 151 -29.38 9.30 -3.44
CA LEU A 151 -29.88 8.55 -4.60
C LEU A 151 -30.06 7.06 -4.27
N LEU A 152 -29.16 6.44 -3.51
CA LEU A 152 -29.35 5.04 -3.11
C LEU A 152 -30.53 4.87 -2.16
N ARG A 153 -30.72 5.79 -1.21
CA ARG A 153 -31.88 5.77 -0.30
C ARG A 153 -33.22 5.92 -1.03
N SER A 154 -33.27 6.60 -2.17
CA SER A 154 -34.52 6.71 -2.94
C SER A 154 -34.91 5.42 -3.68
N TYR A 155 -33.98 4.47 -3.87
CA TYR A 155 -34.25 3.16 -4.48
C TYR A 155 -34.60 2.05 -3.48
N PHE A 156 -34.40 2.28 -2.17
CA PHE A 156 -34.69 1.29 -1.13
C PHE A 156 -35.58 1.93 -0.05
N PRO A 157 -36.92 1.79 -0.17
CA PRO A 157 -37.90 2.31 0.80
C PRO A 157 -37.87 1.59 2.15
#